data_AF-A0AAN8UDE9-F1
#
_entry.id   AF-A0AAN8UDE9-F1
#
_cell.length_a   1.000
_cell.length_b   1.000
_cell.length_c   1.000
_cell.angle_alpha   90.00
_cell.angle_beta   90.00
_cell.angle_gamma   90.00
#
_symmetry.space_group_name_H-M   'P 1'
#
loop_
_entity.id
_entity.type
_entity.pdbx_description
1 polymer ?
#
loop_
_entity_poly.entity_id
_entity_poly.type
_entity_poly.pdbx_seq_one_letter_code
_entity_poly.pdbx_strand_id
1 'polypeptide(L)'
;MEQLKGQTRLPKFAVPKRYDLSLKVDLSACTFTGSVQIDLRIVEETKFIVLNALELDINEVCFIDAQNQKHCSSHVVLVPEDEILVLVFDNELGVGDGILGIDFSAALNKHLKGFYKGYKKGSAVVRMLQDYLGDDIFRSQFMFSGLHGDSERQWIVPINLRVSSYEQRSNFLLETKQGNFDLSELLHASDKNQEQCNNHLWVKVNMEQAGFYRVKYDDELASRLRKAVENNWLSASDKKLGWEPIFGESHLSALARGEVLMALATLGHKKTQEAALERFQVFLADRDTPLLSSDTRRAAYVTVMRKSSIENRSGFDALLNVYQEADVVQERTRVLRSLASSPDPNLVVESLNLLLSGEIREQDAIYVLTGISLEGREAAWGWFKENWDLILKKWGDGMLLTHFIRDMILPVSY
;
A
#
# COMPACT_ATOMS: atom_id res chain seq x y z
N MET A 1 20.45 7.35 27.53
CA MET A 1 19.16 6.70 27.22
C MET A 1 18.03 7.70 27.01
N GLU A 2 17.76 8.65 27.92
CA GLU A 2 16.64 9.62 27.73
C GLU A 2 16.73 10.45 26.45
N GLN A 3 17.93 10.80 25.98
CA GLN A 3 18.12 11.57 24.74
C GLN A 3 17.79 10.78 23.45
N LEU A 4 17.64 9.45 23.53
CA LEU A 4 17.34 8.58 22.38
C LEU A 4 15.86 8.24 22.25
N LYS A 5 15.06 8.47 23.30
CA LYS A 5 13.62 8.16 23.30
C LYS A 5 12.88 9.04 22.29
N GLY A 6 12.05 8.42 21.44
CA GLY A 6 11.24 9.12 20.43
C GLY A 6 11.98 9.63 19.19
N GLN A 7 13.28 9.38 19.03
CA GLN A 7 14.00 9.71 17.80
C GLN A 7 13.85 8.61 16.74
N THR A 8 13.51 8.97 15.51
CA THR A 8 13.32 8.01 14.40
C THR A 8 14.60 7.61 13.68
N ARG A 9 15.72 8.29 13.96
CA ARG A 9 17.02 8.05 13.31
C ARG A 9 18.07 7.69 14.36
N LEU A 10 18.89 6.68 14.05
CA LEU A 10 20.03 6.30 14.87
C LEU A 10 21.08 7.43 14.91
N PRO A 11 21.85 7.53 16.00
CA PRO A 11 22.97 8.45 16.10
C PRO A 11 23.99 8.26 14.97
N LYS A 12 24.64 9.35 14.56
CA LYS A 12 25.54 9.35 13.39
C LYS A 12 27.00 9.01 13.71
N PHE A 13 27.33 8.70 14.97
CA PHE A 13 28.69 8.38 15.37
C PHE A 13 29.16 6.98 14.91
N ALA A 14 28.24 6.08 14.54
CA ALA A 14 28.55 4.78 13.96
C ALA A 14 27.74 4.61 12.66
N VAL A 15 28.44 4.54 11.53
CA VAL A 15 27.82 4.54 10.19
C VAL A 15 28.00 3.16 9.55
N PRO A 16 26.92 2.40 9.32
CA PRO A 16 27.01 1.12 8.63
C PRO A 16 27.25 1.30 7.13
N LYS A 17 28.06 0.42 6.56
CA LYS A 17 28.40 0.38 5.13
C LYS A 17 27.82 -0.84 4.45
N ARG A 18 27.86 -1.99 5.13
CA ARG A 18 27.43 -3.28 4.59
C ARG A 18 26.96 -4.20 5.69
N TYR A 19 26.00 -5.05 5.35
CA TYR A 19 25.48 -6.12 6.19
C TYR A 19 25.65 -7.45 5.48
N ASP A 20 26.28 -8.40 6.12
CA ASP A 20 26.33 -9.80 5.71
C ASP A 20 25.51 -10.62 6.72
N LEU A 21 24.31 -11.02 6.30
CA LEU A 21 23.31 -11.67 7.15
C LEU A 21 23.19 -13.16 6.79
N SER A 22 23.25 -14.02 7.81
CA SER A 22 22.93 -15.45 7.73
C SER A 22 21.74 -15.76 8.63
N LEU A 23 20.79 -16.54 8.11
CA LEU A 23 19.55 -16.86 8.79
C LEU A 23 19.22 -18.34 8.64
N LYS A 24 18.85 -18.99 9.73
CA LYS A 24 18.36 -20.36 9.78
C LYS A 24 16.98 -20.36 10.44
N VAL A 25 15.98 -20.79 9.69
CA VAL A 25 14.57 -20.74 10.11
C VAL A 25 14.09 -22.15 10.43
N ASP A 26 13.46 -22.31 11.59
CA ASP A 26 12.72 -23.52 11.96
C ASP A 26 11.22 -23.22 11.90
N LEU A 27 10.58 -23.67 10.82
CA LEU A 27 9.15 -23.47 10.61
C LEU A 27 8.28 -24.33 11.54
N SER A 28 8.81 -25.43 12.07
CA SER A 28 8.06 -26.32 12.97
C SER A 28 8.03 -25.73 14.38
N ALA A 29 9.19 -25.32 14.88
CA ALA A 29 9.30 -24.62 16.17
C ALA A 29 8.84 -23.16 16.10
N CYS A 30 8.67 -22.63 14.89
CA CYS A 30 8.30 -21.24 14.64
C CYS A 30 9.31 -20.24 15.20
N THR A 31 10.59 -20.54 15.05
CA THR A 31 11.71 -19.74 15.52
C THR A 31 12.75 -19.56 14.42
N PHE A 32 13.69 -18.65 14.63
CA PHE A 32 14.85 -18.51 13.78
C PHE A 32 16.08 -18.13 14.60
N THR A 33 17.24 -18.50 14.08
CA THR A 33 18.56 -18.11 14.57
C THR A 33 19.32 -17.47 13.42
N GLY A 34 20.15 -16.49 13.71
CA GLY A 34 20.96 -15.84 12.69
C GLY A 34 22.21 -15.21 13.24
N SER A 35 23.10 -14.87 12.31
CA SER A 35 24.31 -14.11 12.57
C SER A 35 24.37 -12.96 11.57
N VAL A 36 24.71 -11.77 12.02
CA VAL A 36 24.96 -10.62 11.15
C VAL A 36 26.35 -10.07 11.38
N GLN A 37 27.06 -9.79 10.30
CA GLN A 37 28.30 -9.02 10.30
C GLN A 37 28.01 -7.66 9.67
N ILE A 38 28.34 -6.59 10.37
CA ILE A 38 28.08 -5.22 9.95
C ILE A 38 29.43 -4.51 9.79
N ASP A 39 29.76 -4.15 8.57
CA ASP A 39 30.88 -3.23 8.30
C ASP A 39 30.48 -1.85 8.79
N LEU A 40 31.12 -1.38 9.86
CA LEU A 40 30.84 -0.11 10.52
C LEU A 40 32.03 0.83 10.41
N ARG A 41 31.74 2.12 10.24
CA ARG A 41 32.69 3.20 10.48
C ARG A 41 32.30 3.94 11.75
N ILE A 42 33.18 3.90 12.74
CA ILE A 42 33.11 4.75 13.93
C ILE A 42 33.68 6.13 13.54
N VAL A 43 32.86 7.16 13.65
CA VAL A 43 33.17 8.54 13.27
C VAL A 43 33.61 9.36 14.49
N GLU A 44 33.06 9.03 15.66
CA GLU A 44 33.37 9.64 16.95
C GLU A 44 33.61 8.52 17.97
N GLU A 45 34.62 8.69 18.82
CA GLU A 45 34.98 7.73 19.86
C GLU A 45 33.79 7.46 20.80
N THR A 46 33.49 6.19 21.04
CA THR A 46 32.28 5.80 21.77
C THR A 46 32.45 4.49 22.55
N LYS A 47 31.71 4.35 23.65
CA LYS A 47 31.58 3.10 24.41
C LYS A 47 30.34 2.30 24.07
N PHE A 48 29.49 2.81 23.19
CA PHE A 48 28.24 2.15 22.87
C PHE A 48 27.85 2.30 21.40
N ILE A 49 27.16 1.29 20.89
CA ILE A 49 26.56 1.28 19.56
C ILE A 49 25.05 1.12 19.73
N VAL A 50 24.29 1.97 19.04
CA VAL A 50 22.82 1.95 19.07
C VAL A 50 22.30 1.40 17.75
N LEU A 51 21.42 0.41 17.83
CA LEU A 51 20.81 -0.29 16.72
C LEU A 51 19.30 -0.36 16.94
N ASN A 52 18.55 -0.74 15.90
CA ASN A 52 17.15 -1.12 16.07
C ASN A 52 17.05 -2.64 16.27
N ALA A 53 16.21 -3.06 17.20
CA ALA A 53 15.88 -4.47 17.41
C ALA A 53 14.43 -4.60 17.87
N LEU A 54 13.74 -5.61 17.33
CA LEU A 54 12.37 -5.95 17.69
C LEU A 54 12.32 -7.44 18.02
N GLU A 55 12.00 -7.76 19.28
CA GLU A 55 11.76 -9.14 19.74
C GLU A 55 12.92 -10.12 19.43
N LEU A 56 14.17 -9.62 19.52
CA LEU A 56 15.38 -10.41 19.33
C LEU A 56 16.03 -10.75 20.68
N ASP A 57 16.40 -12.02 20.84
CA ASP A 57 17.34 -12.48 21.86
C ASP A 57 18.76 -12.35 21.29
N ILE A 58 19.56 -11.47 21.90
CA ILE A 58 20.93 -11.19 21.48
C ILE A 58 21.89 -12.07 22.29
N ASN A 59 22.73 -12.83 21.61
CA ASN A 59 23.59 -13.84 22.23
C ASN A 59 25.04 -13.37 22.34
N GLU A 60 25.81 -13.41 21.24
CA GLU A 60 27.20 -12.94 21.19
C GLU A 60 27.27 -11.65 20.36
N VAL A 61 27.98 -10.65 20.90
CA VAL A 61 28.21 -9.37 20.23
C VAL A 61 29.67 -9.00 20.37
N CYS A 62 30.38 -8.90 19.26
CA CYS A 62 31.77 -8.46 19.27
C CYS A 62 32.10 -7.59 18.05
N PHE A 63 32.85 -6.53 18.30
CA PHE A 63 33.39 -5.62 17.30
C PHE A 63 34.86 -5.92 17.08
N ILE A 64 35.28 -6.06 15.82
CA ILE A 64 36.67 -6.22 15.42
C ILE A 64 37.11 -4.94 14.73
N ASP A 65 38.08 -4.24 15.30
CA ASP A 65 38.59 -2.99 14.72
C ASP A 65 39.58 -3.24 13.56
N ALA A 66 40.03 -2.15 12.92
CA ALA A 66 41.01 -2.20 11.84
C ALA A 66 42.39 -2.77 12.27
N GLN A 67 42.70 -2.78 13.57
CA GLN A 67 43.90 -3.40 14.13
C GLN A 67 43.68 -4.88 14.49
N ASN A 68 42.52 -5.43 14.14
CA ASN A 68 42.12 -6.82 14.39
C ASN A 68 41.96 -7.13 15.90
N GLN A 69 41.74 -6.11 16.73
CA GLN A 69 41.44 -6.27 18.15
C GLN A 69 39.95 -6.54 18.33
N LYS A 70 39.63 -7.59 19.10
CA LYS A 70 38.24 -8.01 19.39
C LYS A 70 37.75 -7.32 20.67
N HIS A 71 36.68 -6.54 20.54
CA HIS A 71 35.97 -5.85 21.62
C HIS A 71 34.59 -6.47 21.75
N CYS A 72 34.34 -7.30 22.77
CA CYS A 72 33.01 -7.87 22.99
C CYS A 72 32.18 -6.96 23.89
N SER A 73 30.87 -6.91 23.65
CA SER A 73 29.99 -6.09 24.49
C SER A 73 29.95 -6.64 25.90
N SER A 74 30.07 -5.78 26.91
CA SER A 74 29.89 -6.18 28.30
C SER A 74 28.42 -6.19 28.71
N HIS A 75 27.61 -5.33 28.10
CA HIS A 75 26.18 -5.25 28.38
C HIS A 75 25.39 -5.02 27.10
N VAL A 76 24.24 -5.68 27.02
CA VAL A 76 23.25 -5.50 25.96
C VAL A 76 21.97 -5.01 26.59
N VAL A 77 21.48 -3.85 26.15
CA VAL A 77 20.26 -3.22 26.67
C VAL A 77 19.24 -3.14 25.56
N LEU A 78 18.13 -3.87 25.72
CA LEU A 78 16.96 -3.81 24.84
C LEU A 78 15.94 -2.85 25.44
N VAL A 79 15.38 -1.98 24.60
CA VAL A 79 14.26 -1.08 24.93
C VAL A 79 13.11 -1.41 23.98
N PRO A 80 12.26 -2.39 24.33
CA PRO A 80 11.24 -2.91 23.40
C PRO A 80 10.22 -1.87 22.94
N GLU A 81 9.85 -0.91 23.81
CA GLU A 81 8.87 0.14 23.48
C GLU A 81 9.35 1.08 22.36
N ASP A 82 10.65 1.34 22.30
CA ASP A 82 11.29 2.20 21.30
C ASP A 82 11.95 1.38 20.17
N GLU A 83 11.94 0.05 20.26
CA GLU A 83 12.63 -0.89 19.36
C GLU A 83 14.14 -0.63 19.24
N ILE A 84 14.77 -0.24 20.36
CA ILE A 84 16.19 0.12 20.41
C ILE A 84 17.01 -0.99 21.09
N LEU A 85 18.16 -1.28 20.51
CA LEU A 85 19.24 -2.11 21.04
C LEU A 85 20.47 -1.23 21.30
N VAL A 86 20.95 -1.22 22.54
CA VAL A 86 22.20 -0.56 22.91
C VAL A 86 23.23 -1.60 23.32
N LEU A 87 24.34 -1.63 22.60
CA LEU A 87 25.50 -2.47 22.86
C LEU A 87 26.53 -1.63 23.60
N VAL A 88 26.93 -2.03 24.79
CA VAL A 88 27.91 -1.32 25.63
C VAL A 88 29.21 -2.11 25.69
N PHE A 89 30.33 -1.41 25.54
CA PHE A 89 31.68 -1.96 25.56
C PHE A 89 32.46 -1.38 26.76
N ASP A 90 33.36 -2.17 27.34
CA ASP A 90 34.16 -1.73 28.49
C ASP A 90 35.21 -0.68 28.10
N ASN A 91 35.78 -0.84 26.90
CA ASN A 91 36.75 0.08 26.31
C ASN A 91 36.12 0.97 25.24
N GLU A 92 36.72 2.12 25.01
CA GLU A 92 36.31 3.03 23.94
C GLU A 92 36.66 2.43 22.58
N LEU A 93 35.69 2.46 21.66
CA LEU A 93 35.87 2.11 20.27
C LEU A 93 36.44 3.33 19.56
N GLY A 94 37.68 3.21 19.08
CA GLY A 94 38.37 4.28 18.37
C GLY A 94 37.73 4.59 17.02
N VAL A 95 37.99 5.81 16.53
CA VAL A 95 37.57 6.25 15.18
C VAL A 95 38.24 5.39 14.11
N GLY A 96 37.43 4.81 13.23
CA GLY A 96 37.95 3.90 12.21
C GLY A 96 36.90 2.97 11.63
N ASP A 97 37.34 2.11 10.72
CA ASP A 97 36.52 1.03 10.17
C ASP A 97 36.66 -0.24 11.04
N GLY A 98 35.59 -1.02 11.13
CA GLY A 98 35.58 -2.31 11.83
C GLY A 98 34.34 -3.12 11.51
N ILE A 99 34.27 -4.34 12.06
CA ILE A 99 33.20 -5.30 11.78
C ILE A 99 32.50 -5.65 13.09
N LEU A 100 31.20 -5.36 13.19
CA LEU A 100 30.36 -5.77 14.30
C LEU A 100 29.67 -7.09 13.96
N GLY A 101 30.04 -8.15 14.67
CA GLY A 101 29.36 -9.44 14.65
C GLY A 101 28.30 -9.52 15.74
N ILE A 102 27.09 -9.97 15.38
CA ILE A 102 25.98 -10.20 16.30
C ILE A 102 25.33 -11.54 15.97
N ASP A 103 25.28 -12.43 16.96
CA ASP A 103 24.48 -13.64 16.92
C ASP A 103 23.17 -13.42 17.66
N PHE A 104 22.06 -13.84 17.05
CA PHE A 104 20.73 -13.62 17.58
C PHE A 104 19.80 -14.81 17.34
N SER A 105 18.76 -14.88 18.16
CA SER A 105 17.64 -15.80 18.00
C SER A 105 16.33 -15.09 18.27
N ALA A 106 15.23 -15.58 17.71
CA ALA A 106 13.91 -15.04 17.97
C ALA A 106 12.81 -16.02 17.57
N ALA A 107 11.61 -15.78 18.09
CA ALA A 107 10.40 -16.39 17.58
C ALA A 107 9.93 -15.69 16.30
N LEU A 108 9.37 -16.45 15.36
CA LEU A 108 8.60 -15.86 14.26
C LEU A 108 7.33 -15.24 14.87
N ASN A 109 7.29 -13.92 14.93
CA ASN A 109 6.18 -13.22 15.56
C ASN A 109 4.91 -13.27 14.67
N LYS A 110 3.81 -12.78 15.23
CA LYS A 110 2.50 -12.67 14.55
C LYS A 110 2.17 -11.23 14.14
N HIS A 111 3.06 -10.29 14.42
CA HIS A 111 2.89 -8.89 14.09
C HIS A 111 3.46 -8.66 12.68
N LEU A 112 2.85 -7.83 11.84
CA LEU A 112 3.30 -7.62 10.45
C LEU A 112 4.57 -6.73 10.36
N LYS A 113 5.49 -6.89 11.31
CA LYS A 113 6.69 -6.08 11.50
C LYS A 113 7.87 -6.99 11.84
N GLY A 114 9.02 -6.76 11.19
CA GLY A 114 10.20 -7.62 11.33
C GLY A 114 10.05 -8.93 10.55
N PHE A 115 10.53 -10.03 11.12
CA PHE A 115 10.47 -11.36 10.51
C PHE A 115 9.38 -12.22 11.16
N TYR A 116 8.30 -12.48 10.42
CA TYR A 116 7.04 -12.97 10.97
C TYR A 116 6.44 -14.12 10.14
N LYS A 117 5.45 -14.80 10.72
CA LYS A 117 4.73 -15.90 10.05
C LYS A 117 3.78 -15.36 8.98
N GLY A 118 4.03 -15.70 7.72
CA GLY A 118 3.07 -15.54 6.63
C GLY A 118 2.32 -16.86 6.38
N TYR A 119 0.99 -16.87 6.50
CA TYR A 119 0.18 -17.99 6.02
C TYR A 119 -0.06 -17.82 4.52
N LYS A 120 -0.06 -18.91 3.75
CA LYS A 120 -0.37 -18.86 2.30
C LYS A 120 -1.40 -19.92 1.91
N LYS A 121 -2.61 -19.45 1.60
CA LYS A 121 -3.48 -19.88 0.48
C LYS A 121 -4.72 -18.96 0.44
N GLY A 122 -4.81 -18.10 -0.58
CA GLY A 122 -5.90 -17.14 -0.74
C GLY A 122 -5.67 -15.79 -0.06
N SER A 123 -6.39 -14.76 -0.50
CA SER A 123 -6.43 -13.43 0.12
C SER A 123 -7.69 -13.30 0.97
N ALA A 124 -7.56 -12.78 2.19
CA ALA A 124 -8.72 -12.41 2.99
C ALA A 124 -9.31 -11.09 2.46
N VAL A 125 -10.62 -11.03 2.25
CA VAL A 125 -11.31 -9.77 1.93
C VAL A 125 -12.01 -9.32 3.20
N VAL A 126 -11.60 -8.18 3.75
CA VAL A 126 -12.26 -7.57 4.91
C VAL A 126 -13.36 -6.67 4.35
N ARG A 127 -14.62 -7.11 4.50
CA ARG A 127 -15.79 -6.33 4.10
C ARG A 127 -16.39 -5.66 5.34
N MET A 128 -16.52 -4.34 5.29
CA MET A 128 -17.34 -3.60 6.22
C MET A 128 -18.74 -3.50 5.63
N LEU A 129 -19.62 -4.45 5.98
CA LEU A 129 -21.08 -4.31 6.19
C LEU A 129 -21.80 -5.67 6.15
N GLN A 130 -22.77 -5.78 7.05
CA GLN A 130 -23.49 -7.00 7.43
C GLN A 130 -24.82 -7.21 6.66
N ASP A 131 -25.32 -6.22 5.91
CA ASP A 131 -26.75 -6.22 5.54
C ASP A 131 -27.10 -6.43 4.06
N TYR A 132 -26.14 -6.57 3.13
CA TYR A 132 -26.46 -6.37 1.70
C TYR A 132 -26.26 -7.54 0.72
N LEU A 133 -25.69 -8.69 1.11
CA LEU A 133 -25.21 -9.67 0.10
C LEU A 133 -25.70 -11.12 0.27
N GLY A 134 -26.50 -11.40 1.30
CA GLY A 134 -27.07 -12.74 1.53
C GLY A 134 -26.04 -13.79 1.99
N ASP A 135 -26.42 -14.60 2.98
CA ASP A 135 -25.55 -15.45 3.80
C ASP A 135 -24.70 -16.50 3.06
N ASP A 136 -25.06 -16.86 1.82
CA ASP A 136 -24.50 -18.05 1.17
C ASP A 136 -23.12 -17.84 0.53
N ILE A 137 -22.75 -16.59 0.20
CA ILE A 137 -21.45 -16.29 -0.43
C ILE A 137 -20.32 -16.15 0.62
N PHE A 138 -20.65 -16.07 1.91
CA PHE A 138 -19.73 -15.63 2.98
C PHE A 138 -18.98 -16.76 3.73
N ARG A 139 -19.23 -18.03 3.42
CA ARG A 139 -18.90 -19.14 4.32
C ARG A 139 -17.52 -19.79 4.16
N SER A 140 -16.61 -19.33 3.29
CA SER A 140 -15.35 -20.06 3.01
C SER A 140 -14.08 -19.24 2.77
N GLN A 141 -12.92 -19.87 2.99
CA GLN A 141 -11.61 -19.36 2.58
C GLN A 141 -11.64 -19.09 1.08
N PHE A 142 -11.30 -17.86 0.66
CA PHE A 142 -11.25 -17.52 -0.76
C PHE A 142 -10.05 -18.20 -1.43
N MET A 143 -10.26 -19.39 -1.95
CA MET A 143 -9.32 -20.13 -2.79
C MET A 143 -9.64 -19.81 -4.25
N PHE A 144 -8.61 -19.50 -5.05
CA PHE A 144 -8.77 -19.26 -6.50
C PHE A 144 -9.46 -20.41 -7.23
N SER A 145 -9.42 -21.63 -6.68
CA SER A 145 -10.07 -22.83 -7.22
C SER A 145 -11.58 -22.93 -6.94
N GLY A 146 -12.19 -22.04 -6.15
CA GLY A 146 -13.58 -22.16 -5.68
C GLY A 146 -13.82 -23.28 -4.64
N LEU A 147 -12.87 -24.20 -4.50
CA LEU A 147 -12.88 -25.25 -3.48
C LEU A 147 -12.70 -24.67 -2.08
N HIS A 148 -13.53 -25.10 -1.15
CA HIS A 148 -13.33 -24.83 0.27
C HIS A 148 -12.11 -25.62 0.73
N GLY A 149 -11.05 -24.93 1.18
CA GLY A 149 -9.93 -25.59 1.85
C GLY A 149 -10.40 -26.26 3.14
N ASP A 150 -9.71 -27.33 3.57
CA ASP A 150 -9.96 -28.01 4.85
C ASP A 150 -10.21 -26.99 5.95
N SER A 151 -11.38 -27.12 6.59
CA SER A 151 -12.02 -26.13 7.45
C SER A 151 -11.26 -25.77 8.73
N GLU A 152 -10.12 -26.40 9.00
CA GLU A 152 -9.37 -26.23 10.24
C GLU A 152 -8.42 -25.03 10.25
N ARG A 153 -8.08 -24.45 9.08
CA ARG A 153 -7.15 -23.31 9.02
C ARG A 153 -7.90 -21.99 8.91
N GLN A 154 -8.08 -21.32 10.04
CA GLN A 154 -8.64 -19.97 10.10
C GLN A 154 -7.54 -18.91 9.93
N TRP A 155 -7.81 -17.90 9.11
CA TRP A 155 -6.93 -16.74 9.00
C TRP A 155 -7.13 -15.84 10.19
N ILE A 156 -6.05 -15.48 10.86
CA ILE A 156 -6.05 -14.42 11.85
C ILE A 156 -5.65 -13.14 11.12
N VAL A 157 -6.59 -12.22 10.94
CA VAL A 157 -6.35 -10.96 10.23
C VAL A 157 -6.23 -9.83 11.24
N PRO A 158 -5.06 -9.21 11.41
CA PRO A 158 -4.94 -8.03 12.26
C PRO A 158 -5.65 -6.85 11.59
N ILE A 159 -6.59 -6.25 12.32
CA ILE A 159 -7.35 -5.07 11.90
C ILE A 159 -6.99 -3.90 12.81
N ASN A 160 -6.56 -2.79 12.19
CA ASN A 160 -6.39 -1.50 12.83
C ASN A 160 -7.45 -0.55 12.28
N LEU A 161 -8.24 0.08 13.15
CA LEU A 161 -9.25 1.06 12.78
C LEU A 161 -8.86 2.44 13.29
N ARG A 162 -9.18 3.45 12.48
CA ARG A 162 -9.28 4.85 12.90
C ARG A 162 -10.68 5.34 12.59
N VAL A 163 -11.34 5.91 13.59
CA VAL A 163 -12.75 6.33 13.50
C VAL A 163 -12.82 7.79 13.88
N SER A 164 -13.22 8.67 12.96
CA SER A 164 -13.47 10.11 13.16
C SER A 164 -12.27 10.96 13.67
N SER A 165 -11.25 10.34 14.26
CA SER A 165 -10.05 10.92 14.84
C SER A 165 -8.91 9.88 14.78
N TYR A 166 -7.66 10.36 14.75
CA TYR A 166 -6.48 9.50 14.79
C TYR A 166 -6.17 8.95 16.19
N GLU A 167 -6.70 9.62 17.22
CA GLU A 167 -6.60 9.21 18.61
C GLU A 167 -7.59 8.08 18.93
N GLN A 168 -8.76 8.10 18.28
CA GLN A 168 -9.77 7.04 18.36
C GLN A 168 -9.33 5.86 17.50
N ARG A 169 -8.64 4.92 18.15
CA ARG A 169 -8.13 3.71 17.53
C ARG A 169 -8.66 2.45 18.18
N SER A 170 -8.90 1.44 17.34
CA SER A 170 -9.08 0.06 17.79
C SER A 170 -8.14 -0.85 17.02
N ASN A 171 -7.53 -1.79 17.73
CA ASN A 171 -6.73 -2.85 17.15
C ASN A 171 -7.30 -4.16 17.64
N PHE A 172 -7.67 -5.05 16.72
CA PHE A 172 -8.14 -6.37 17.09
C PHE A 172 -7.71 -7.40 16.07
N LEU A 173 -7.66 -8.66 16.51
CA LEU A 173 -7.44 -9.79 15.64
C LEU A 173 -8.80 -10.32 15.20
N LEU A 174 -9.03 -10.33 13.89
CA LEU A 174 -10.15 -11.02 13.30
C LEU A 174 -9.77 -12.51 13.20
N GLU A 175 -10.11 -13.29 14.23
CA GLU A 175 -9.75 -14.71 14.34
C GLU A 175 -10.73 -15.62 13.58
N THR A 176 -11.94 -15.13 13.34
CA THR A 176 -13.03 -15.81 12.62
C THR A 176 -13.25 -15.19 11.23
N LYS A 177 -13.91 -15.90 10.32
CA LYS A 177 -14.19 -15.42 8.95
C LYS A 177 -14.95 -14.08 8.89
N GLN A 178 -15.76 -13.81 9.92
CA GLN A 178 -16.50 -12.56 10.11
C GLN A 178 -16.32 -12.10 11.54
N GLY A 179 -16.45 -10.80 11.77
CA GLY A 179 -16.39 -10.19 13.09
C GLY A 179 -17.15 -8.89 13.05
N ASN A 180 -18.03 -8.71 14.03
CA ASN A 180 -18.77 -7.47 14.18
C ASN A 180 -18.00 -6.60 15.17
N PHE A 181 -17.77 -5.35 14.78
CA PHE A 181 -17.13 -4.37 15.63
C PHE A 181 -18.11 -3.23 15.87
N ASP A 182 -18.47 -3.00 17.13
CA ASP A 182 -19.34 -1.89 17.49
C ASP A 182 -18.53 -0.59 17.53
N LEU A 183 -18.83 0.32 16.59
CA LEU A 183 -18.21 1.63 16.52
C LEU A 183 -18.63 2.54 17.69
N SER A 184 -19.74 2.22 18.38
CA SER A 184 -20.30 3.04 19.45
C SER A 184 -19.37 3.16 20.68
N GLU A 185 -18.46 2.20 20.86
CA GLU A 185 -17.45 2.20 21.92
C GLU A 185 -16.30 3.19 21.68
N LEU A 186 -16.05 3.57 20.42
CA LEU A 186 -14.99 4.51 20.05
C LEU A 186 -15.45 5.96 19.95
N LEU A 187 -16.77 6.19 19.88
CA LEU A 187 -17.36 7.52 19.78
C LEU A 187 -17.51 8.16 21.17
N HIS A 188 -17.08 9.41 21.33
CA HIS A 188 -17.21 10.12 22.60
C HIS A 188 -18.69 10.33 22.97
N ALA A 189 -18.99 10.47 24.26
CA ALA A 189 -20.36 10.71 24.75
C ALA A 189 -20.99 11.99 24.14
N SER A 190 -20.19 12.98 23.73
CA SER A 190 -20.63 14.18 23.02
C SER A 190 -21.05 13.92 21.57
N ASP A 191 -20.55 12.84 20.94
CA ASP A 191 -20.88 12.46 19.56
C ASP A 191 -22.14 11.58 19.46
N LYS A 192 -22.74 11.23 20.60
CA LYS A 192 -23.96 10.39 20.68
C LYS A 192 -25.25 11.16 20.45
N ASN A 193 -25.22 12.50 20.37
CA ASN A 193 -26.40 13.30 20.06
C ASN A 193 -26.66 13.34 18.55
N GLN A 194 -27.82 12.82 18.19
CA GLN A 194 -28.21 12.31 16.88
C GLN A 194 -28.54 13.43 15.90
N GLU A 195 -27.76 13.49 14.80
CA GLU A 195 -28.02 14.01 13.44
C GLU A 195 -26.76 14.68 12.87
N GLN A 196 -26.03 15.45 13.68
CA GLN A 196 -24.85 16.20 13.23
C GLN A 196 -23.55 15.37 13.23
N CYS A 197 -23.45 14.38 14.12
CA CYS A 197 -22.28 13.48 14.25
C CYS A 197 -22.15 12.48 13.10
N ASN A 198 -23.25 12.13 12.44
CA ASN A 198 -23.23 11.13 11.36
C ASN A 198 -22.46 11.64 10.12
N ASN A 199 -22.39 12.96 9.91
CA ASN A 199 -21.61 13.57 8.83
C ASN A 199 -20.10 13.66 9.11
N HIS A 200 -19.68 13.56 10.37
CA HIS A 200 -18.26 13.59 10.77
C HIS A 200 -17.64 12.20 10.90
N LEU A 201 -18.48 11.15 10.85
CA LEU A 201 -18.09 9.78 11.07
C LEU A 201 -17.45 9.16 9.82
N TRP A 202 -16.13 9.02 9.83
CA TRP A 202 -15.37 8.28 8.83
C TRP A 202 -14.59 7.14 9.49
N VAL A 203 -14.40 6.04 8.76
CA VAL A 203 -13.59 4.91 9.21
C VAL A 203 -12.49 4.65 8.20
N LYS A 204 -11.25 4.59 8.67
CA LYS A 204 -10.10 4.17 7.86
C LYS A 204 -9.51 2.90 8.46
N VAL A 205 -9.45 1.86 7.65
CA VAL A 205 -9.00 0.53 8.03
C VAL A 205 -7.53 0.33 7.63
N ASN A 206 -6.74 -0.26 8.51
CA ASN A 206 -5.35 -0.66 8.37
C ASN A 206 -4.41 0.50 8.00
N MET A 207 -4.56 1.59 8.75
CA MET A 207 -3.69 2.76 8.61
C MET A 207 -2.22 2.40 8.77
N GLU A 208 -1.42 2.80 7.79
CA GLU A 208 0.04 2.60 7.74
C GLU A 208 0.48 1.12 7.76
N GLN A 209 -0.44 0.19 7.47
CA GLN A 209 -0.15 -1.23 7.40
C GLN A 209 -0.34 -1.77 5.99
N ALA A 210 0.66 -2.53 5.52
CA ALA A 210 0.53 -3.37 4.34
C ALA A 210 0.11 -4.78 4.78
N GLY A 211 -0.91 -5.36 4.14
CA GLY A 211 -1.44 -6.67 4.49
C GLY A 211 -1.76 -7.54 3.29
N PHE A 212 -1.89 -8.86 3.51
CA PHE A 212 -2.31 -9.85 2.50
C PHE A 212 -3.83 -9.86 2.26
N TYR A 213 -4.50 -8.78 2.64
CA TYR A 213 -5.95 -8.63 2.66
C TYR A 213 -6.36 -7.30 2.02
N ARG A 214 -7.60 -7.24 1.51
CA ARG A 214 -8.13 -6.04 0.85
C ARG A 214 -9.29 -5.46 1.66
N VAL A 215 -9.38 -4.13 1.69
CA VAL A 215 -10.47 -3.39 2.34
C VAL A 215 -11.45 -2.94 1.27
N LYS A 216 -12.73 -3.26 1.43
CA LYS A 216 -13.80 -2.73 0.58
C LYS A 216 -14.70 -1.83 1.43
N TYR A 217 -14.76 -0.55 1.06
CA TYR A 217 -15.78 0.38 1.55
C TYR A 217 -17.02 0.26 0.69
N ASP A 218 -18.18 0.36 1.30
CA ASP A 218 -19.43 0.57 0.60
C ASP A 218 -19.58 2.06 0.19
N ASP A 219 -20.65 2.37 -0.52
CA ASP A 219 -20.88 3.73 -1.03
C ASP A 219 -21.05 4.76 0.09
N GLU A 220 -21.64 4.35 1.22
CA GLU A 220 -21.86 5.23 2.36
C GLU A 220 -20.53 5.58 3.06
N LEU A 221 -19.70 4.59 3.41
CA LEU A 221 -18.39 4.84 4.02
C LEU A 221 -17.44 5.54 3.05
N ALA A 222 -17.48 5.22 1.75
CA ALA A 222 -16.71 5.91 0.74
C ALA A 222 -17.10 7.39 0.63
N SER A 223 -18.40 7.70 0.73
CA SER A 223 -18.92 9.08 0.77
C SER A 223 -18.47 9.83 2.03
N ARG A 224 -18.49 9.17 3.20
CA ARG A 224 -17.99 9.72 4.46
C ARG A 224 -16.48 9.99 4.42
N LEU A 225 -15.69 9.08 3.86
CA LEU A 225 -14.26 9.28 3.63
C LEU A 225 -14.00 10.47 2.69
N ARG A 226 -14.78 10.61 1.62
CA ARG A 226 -14.71 11.77 0.72
C ARG A 226 -14.92 13.09 1.47
N LYS A 227 -15.98 13.16 2.31
CA LYS A 227 -16.25 14.32 3.18
C LYS A 227 -15.11 14.58 4.17
N ALA A 228 -14.53 13.53 4.74
CA ALA A 228 -13.40 13.66 5.66
C ALA A 228 -12.16 14.26 4.98
N VAL A 229 -11.92 13.91 3.71
CA VAL A 229 -10.85 14.54 2.92
C VAL A 229 -11.19 16.00 2.60
N GLU A 230 -12.41 16.28 2.13
CA GLU A 230 -12.89 17.63 1.81
C GLU A 230 -12.72 18.62 2.97
N ASN A 231 -12.98 18.16 4.19
CA ASN A 231 -12.90 18.95 5.40
C ASN A 231 -11.53 18.90 6.09
N ASN A 232 -10.53 18.26 5.48
CA ASN A 232 -9.19 18.08 6.06
C ASN A 232 -9.22 17.43 7.45
N TRP A 233 -9.97 16.34 7.64
CA TRP A 233 -9.99 15.60 8.89
C TRP A 233 -8.92 14.50 8.95
N LEU A 234 -8.34 14.12 7.81
CA LEU A 234 -7.23 13.16 7.76
C LEU A 234 -5.88 13.79 8.20
N SER A 235 -4.87 12.99 8.60
CA SER A 235 -3.57 13.43 9.18
C SER A 235 -2.60 14.01 8.14
N ALA A 236 -1.42 14.50 8.54
CA ALA A 236 -0.37 15.05 7.67
C ALA A 236 0.07 14.11 6.52
N SER A 237 0.01 12.79 6.71
CA SER A 237 0.24 11.80 5.64
C SER A 237 -0.84 11.86 4.53
N ASP A 238 -2.02 12.36 4.88
CA ASP A 238 -3.22 12.52 4.05
C ASP A 238 -3.58 14.01 3.81
N LYS A 239 -2.84 14.96 4.41
CA LYS A 239 -3.09 16.41 4.39
C LYS A 239 -2.01 17.10 3.58
N LYS A 240 -2.46 18.01 2.70
CA LYS A 240 -1.64 18.94 1.92
C LYS A 240 -0.74 18.31 0.87
N LEU A 241 -1.17 17.23 0.22
CA LEU A 241 -0.64 16.93 -1.11
C LEU A 241 -1.50 17.69 -2.12
N GLY A 242 -1.21 18.98 -2.26
CA GLY A 242 -1.67 19.73 -3.43
C GLY A 242 -1.02 19.17 -4.69
N TRP A 243 -1.41 19.72 -5.85
CA TRP A 243 -0.79 19.36 -7.12
C TRP A 243 0.70 19.70 -7.17
N GLU A 244 1.12 20.70 -6.38
CA GLU A 244 2.48 21.20 -6.37
C GLU A 244 3.35 20.50 -5.30
N PRO A 245 4.63 20.25 -5.60
CA PRO A 245 5.62 19.85 -4.61
C PRO A 245 5.75 20.86 -3.47
N ILE A 246 5.96 20.38 -2.25
CA ILE A 246 6.22 21.23 -1.08
C ILE A 246 7.72 21.24 -0.79
N PHE A 247 8.30 22.42 -0.60
CA PHE A 247 9.72 22.54 -0.27
C PHE A 247 10.04 21.79 1.04
N GLY A 248 11.03 20.90 0.99
CA GLY A 248 11.45 20.09 2.13
C GLY A 248 10.56 18.87 2.43
N GLU A 249 9.61 18.53 1.56
CA GLU A 249 8.80 17.33 1.76
C GLU A 249 9.59 16.03 1.63
N SER A 250 9.09 14.96 2.26
CA SER A 250 9.72 13.64 2.17
C SER A 250 9.49 13.01 0.80
N HIS A 251 10.40 12.12 0.37
CA HIS A 251 10.22 11.35 -0.86
C HIS A 251 8.92 10.52 -0.86
N LEU A 252 8.55 9.97 0.30
CA LEU A 252 7.29 9.22 0.45
C LEU A 252 6.06 10.13 0.28
N SER A 253 6.13 11.38 0.74
CA SER A 253 5.07 12.38 0.54
C SER A 253 4.91 12.72 -0.95
N ALA A 254 6.02 12.87 -1.68
CA ALA A 254 5.99 13.09 -3.12
C ALA A 254 5.35 11.92 -3.88
N LEU A 255 5.71 10.67 -3.54
CA LEU A 255 5.11 9.47 -4.14
C LEU A 255 3.62 9.32 -3.80
N ALA A 256 3.24 9.61 -2.55
CA ALA A 256 1.85 9.51 -2.11
C ALA A 256 0.93 10.54 -2.80
N ARG A 257 1.47 11.66 -3.29
CA ARG A 257 0.67 12.75 -3.91
C ARG A 257 -0.19 12.25 -5.06
N GLY A 258 0.43 11.53 -6.01
CA GLY A 258 -0.26 11.01 -7.18
C GLY A 258 -1.40 10.06 -6.80
N GLU A 259 -1.13 9.16 -5.85
CA GLU A 259 -2.10 8.17 -5.38
C GLU A 259 -3.27 8.81 -4.63
N VAL A 260 -3.00 9.79 -3.75
CA VAL A 260 -4.05 10.55 -3.04
C VAL A 260 -4.92 11.35 -4.00
N LEU A 261 -4.31 12.05 -4.97
CA LEU A 261 -5.05 12.81 -5.97
C LEU A 261 -5.90 11.90 -6.87
N MET A 262 -5.37 10.74 -7.26
CA MET A 262 -6.10 9.74 -8.04
C MET A 262 -7.28 9.15 -7.27
N ALA A 263 -7.08 8.83 -5.98
CA ALA A 263 -8.16 8.37 -5.11
C ALA A 263 -9.27 9.43 -4.99
N LEU A 264 -8.89 10.69 -4.77
CA LEU A 264 -9.83 11.81 -4.71
C LEU A 264 -10.61 12.02 -6.02
N ALA A 265 -9.92 11.94 -7.15
CA ALA A 265 -10.55 12.02 -8.47
C ALA A 265 -11.54 10.88 -8.71
N THR A 266 -11.19 9.65 -8.32
CA THR A 266 -12.03 8.46 -8.44
C THR A 266 -13.27 8.58 -7.56
N LEU A 267 -13.07 9.05 -6.32
CA LEU A 267 -14.10 9.42 -5.38
C LEU A 267 -14.78 10.76 -5.71
N GLY A 268 -14.72 11.29 -6.93
CA GLY A 268 -15.57 12.42 -7.32
C GLY A 268 -15.36 13.74 -6.55
N HIS A 269 -14.19 13.97 -5.95
CA HIS A 269 -13.90 15.21 -5.23
C HIS A 269 -13.81 16.39 -6.22
N LYS A 270 -14.80 17.30 -6.20
CA LYS A 270 -14.99 18.33 -7.23
C LYS A 270 -13.76 19.20 -7.48
N LYS A 271 -13.16 19.76 -6.42
CA LYS A 271 -11.99 20.64 -6.54
C LYS A 271 -10.78 19.95 -7.16
N THR A 272 -10.55 18.68 -6.80
CA THR A 272 -9.46 17.90 -7.40
C THR A 272 -9.75 17.62 -8.87
N GLN A 273 -11.00 17.29 -9.21
CA GLN A 273 -11.37 17.00 -10.60
C GLN A 273 -11.27 18.25 -11.49
N GLU A 274 -11.75 19.41 -11.03
CA GLU A 274 -11.65 20.68 -11.75
C GLU A 274 -10.17 21.04 -12.00
N ALA A 275 -9.35 21.02 -10.95
CA ALA A 275 -7.92 21.30 -11.03
C ALA A 275 -7.15 20.32 -11.93
N ALA A 276 -7.54 19.03 -11.94
CA ALA A 276 -6.99 18.00 -12.82
C ALA A 276 -7.31 18.28 -14.30
N LEU A 277 -8.57 18.63 -14.59
CA LEU A 277 -9.01 18.93 -15.96
C LEU A 277 -8.30 20.17 -16.50
N GLU A 278 -8.19 21.25 -15.72
CA GLU A 278 -7.45 22.46 -16.10
C GLU A 278 -5.99 22.15 -16.43
N ARG A 279 -5.31 21.40 -15.55
CA ARG A 279 -3.92 20.97 -15.76
C ARG A 279 -3.76 20.07 -16.98
N PHE A 280 -4.71 19.17 -17.21
CA PHE A 280 -4.71 18.32 -18.40
C PHE A 280 -4.84 19.16 -19.67
N GLN A 281 -5.72 20.17 -19.69
CA GLN A 281 -5.84 21.08 -20.84
C GLN A 281 -4.55 21.84 -21.13
N VAL A 282 -3.86 22.34 -20.09
CA VAL A 282 -2.55 22.96 -20.27
C VAL A 282 -1.53 21.94 -20.80
N PHE A 283 -1.55 20.70 -20.29
CA PHE A 283 -0.70 19.62 -20.78
C PHE A 283 -1.01 19.20 -22.23
N LEU A 284 -2.23 19.38 -22.72
CA LEU A 284 -2.55 19.18 -24.13
C LEU A 284 -1.90 20.25 -25.03
N ALA A 285 -1.79 21.49 -24.54
CA ALA A 285 -1.14 22.58 -25.26
C ALA A 285 0.39 22.55 -25.16
N ASP A 286 0.92 22.08 -24.03
CA ASP A 286 2.35 21.99 -23.73
C ASP A 286 2.67 20.71 -22.95
N ARG A 287 3.28 19.73 -23.62
CA ARG A 287 3.63 18.42 -23.04
C ARG A 287 4.69 18.51 -21.94
N ASP A 288 5.46 19.59 -21.91
CA ASP A 288 6.56 19.82 -20.97
C ASP A 288 6.15 20.74 -19.80
N THR A 289 4.87 21.08 -19.69
CA THR A 289 4.37 21.98 -18.64
C THR A 289 4.71 21.46 -17.23
N PRO A 290 5.24 22.31 -16.33
CA PRO A 290 5.50 21.93 -14.95
C PRO A 290 4.21 21.79 -14.13
N LEU A 291 3.08 22.30 -14.62
CA LEU A 291 1.78 22.26 -13.93
C LEU A 291 1.20 20.84 -13.80
N LEU A 292 1.68 19.89 -14.61
CA LEU A 292 1.30 18.49 -14.55
C LEU A 292 2.53 17.58 -14.54
N SER A 293 3.12 17.46 -13.35
CA SER A 293 4.29 16.61 -13.09
C SER A 293 4.02 15.13 -13.37
N SER A 294 5.09 14.37 -13.67
CA SER A 294 5.03 12.94 -13.97
C SER A 294 4.25 12.11 -12.96
N ASP A 295 4.33 12.50 -11.69
CA ASP A 295 3.77 11.75 -10.56
C ASP A 295 2.27 12.02 -10.41
N THR A 296 1.77 13.13 -10.97
CA THR A 296 0.36 13.54 -10.88
C THR A 296 -0.43 13.33 -12.17
N ARG A 297 0.25 13.08 -13.31
CA ARG A 297 -0.38 12.81 -14.62
C ARG A 297 -1.46 11.73 -14.56
N ARG A 298 -1.20 10.62 -13.87
CA ARG A 298 -2.18 9.52 -13.75
C ARG A 298 -3.48 9.98 -13.09
N ALA A 299 -3.41 10.81 -12.05
CA ALA A 299 -4.61 11.37 -11.41
C ALA A 299 -5.42 12.25 -12.36
N ALA A 300 -4.74 13.03 -13.21
CA ALA A 300 -5.39 13.83 -14.24
C ALA A 300 -6.05 12.95 -15.32
N TYR A 301 -5.36 11.92 -15.81
CA TYR A 301 -5.91 11.02 -16.84
C TYR A 301 -7.12 10.23 -16.34
N VAL A 302 -7.05 9.71 -15.11
CA VAL A 302 -8.20 9.08 -14.45
C VAL A 302 -9.34 10.08 -14.32
N THR A 303 -9.08 11.33 -13.93
CA THR A 303 -10.12 12.36 -13.86
C THR A 303 -10.81 12.59 -15.21
N VAL A 304 -10.03 12.73 -16.27
CA VAL A 304 -10.54 12.92 -17.64
C VAL A 304 -11.49 11.78 -18.00
N MET A 305 -11.08 10.52 -17.76
CA MET A 305 -11.93 9.37 -18.02
C MET A 305 -13.14 9.29 -17.09
N ARG A 306 -13.01 9.66 -15.80
CA ARG A 306 -14.15 9.74 -14.87
C ARG A 306 -15.22 10.77 -15.30
N LYS A 307 -14.85 11.74 -16.13
CA LYS A 307 -15.73 12.77 -16.70
C LYS A 307 -16.14 12.49 -18.15
N SER A 308 -15.58 11.46 -18.76
CA SER A 308 -15.88 11.05 -20.13
C SER A 308 -16.99 10.01 -20.15
N SER A 309 -17.82 10.08 -21.17
CA SER A 309 -18.88 9.12 -21.49
C SER A 309 -18.88 8.85 -22.99
N ILE A 310 -19.66 7.90 -23.46
CA ILE A 310 -19.81 7.64 -24.89
C ILE A 310 -20.37 8.86 -25.63
N GLU A 311 -21.22 9.65 -24.97
CA GLU A 311 -21.78 10.90 -25.49
C GLU A 311 -20.76 12.06 -25.47
N ASN A 312 -19.83 12.05 -24.51
CA ASN A 312 -18.74 13.02 -24.39
C ASN A 312 -17.38 12.31 -24.41
N ARG A 313 -17.00 11.84 -25.59
CA ARG A 313 -15.76 11.09 -25.83
C ARG A 313 -14.49 11.94 -25.94
N SER A 314 -14.61 13.27 -25.86
CA SER A 314 -13.49 14.20 -26.07
C SER A 314 -12.26 13.90 -25.18
N GLY A 315 -12.49 13.51 -23.92
CA GLY A 315 -11.42 13.13 -23.00
C GLY A 315 -10.75 11.80 -23.36
N PHE A 316 -11.52 10.82 -23.83
CA PHE A 316 -11.02 9.54 -24.30
C PHE A 316 -10.13 9.72 -25.54
N ASP A 317 -10.62 10.46 -26.54
CA ASP A 317 -9.88 10.72 -27.78
C ASP A 317 -8.59 11.52 -27.49
N ALA A 318 -8.64 12.50 -26.58
CA ALA A 318 -7.45 13.24 -26.15
C ALA A 318 -6.39 12.34 -25.50
N LEU A 319 -6.79 11.37 -24.67
CA LEU A 319 -5.87 10.41 -24.07
C LEU A 319 -5.30 9.43 -25.11
N LEU A 320 -6.09 8.99 -26.08
CA LEU A 320 -5.57 8.16 -27.18
C LEU A 320 -4.53 8.91 -28.01
N ASN A 321 -4.74 10.20 -28.28
CA ASN A 321 -3.73 11.02 -28.95
C ASN A 321 -2.44 11.11 -28.12
N VAL A 322 -2.54 11.30 -26.79
CA VAL A 322 -1.36 11.25 -25.90
C VAL A 322 -0.64 9.91 -26.00
N TYR A 323 -1.36 8.79 -26.05
CA TYR A 323 -0.76 7.46 -26.19
C TYR A 323 0.00 7.29 -27.52
N GLN A 324 -0.60 7.76 -28.62
CA GLN A 324 -0.03 7.66 -29.97
C GLN A 324 1.22 8.54 -30.12
N GLU A 325 1.17 9.77 -29.61
CA GLU A 325 2.26 10.75 -29.68
C GLU A 325 3.42 10.44 -28.71
N ALA A 326 3.15 9.71 -27.62
CA ALA A 326 4.16 9.47 -26.59
C ALA A 326 5.31 8.59 -27.08
N ASP A 327 6.54 9.12 -27.04
CA ASP A 327 7.77 8.35 -27.27
C ASP A 327 8.20 7.54 -26.04
N VAL A 328 7.77 7.99 -24.85
CA VAL A 328 8.17 7.42 -23.56
C VAL A 328 7.21 6.30 -23.15
N VAL A 329 7.75 5.08 -22.95
CA VAL A 329 6.97 3.89 -22.54
C VAL A 329 6.19 4.14 -21.26
N GLN A 330 6.77 4.85 -20.29
CA GLN A 330 6.12 5.19 -19.03
C GLN A 330 4.84 6.02 -19.25
N GLU A 331 4.83 6.93 -20.24
CA GLU A 331 3.65 7.73 -20.53
C GLU A 331 2.54 6.91 -21.19
N ARG A 332 2.90 6.07 -22.17
CA ARG A 332 1.97 5.10 -22.76
C ARG A 332 1.31 4.22 -21.70
N THR A 333 2.11 3.68 -20.77
CA THR A 333 1.60 2.88 -19.65
C THR A 333 0.64 3.67 -18.74
N ARG A 334 0.92 4.95 -18.45
CA ARG A 334 0.01 5.79 -17.65
C ARG A 334 -1.34 5.99 -18.34
N VAL A 335 -1.34 6.19 -19.66
CA VAL A 335 -2.58 6.30 -20.43
C VAL A 335 -3.35 4.98 -20.37
N LEU A 336 -2.72 3.86 -20.71
CA LEU A 336 -3.37 2.55 -20.71
C LEU A 336 -4.00 2.22 -19.34
N ARG A 337 -3.31 2.54 -18.24
CA ARG A 337 -3.82 2.36 -16.86
C ARG A 337 -5.00 3.26 -16.49
N SER A 338 -5.39 4.19 -17.35
CA SER A 338 -6.45 5.17 -17.10
C SER A 338 -7.64 5.00 -18.04
N LEU A 339 -7.45 4.45 -19.25
CA LEU A 339 -8.49 4.40 -20.30
C LEU A 339 -9.80 3.76 -19.82
N ALA A 340 -9.74 2.62 -19.13
CA ALA A 340 -10.95 1.93 -18.67
C ALA A 340 -11.55 2.50 -17.36
N SER A 341 -11.12 3.69 -16.90
CA SER A 341 -11.55 4.22 -15.59
C SER A 341 -12.85 5.05 -15.63
N SER A 342 -13.53 5.13 -16.79
CA SER A 342 -14.82 5.83 -16.90
C SER A 342 -15.93 5.12 -16.13
N PRO A 343 -16.87 5.84 -15.50
CA PRO A 343 -18.08 5.23 -14.94
C PRO A 343 -19.07 4.76 -16.02
N ASP A 344 -18.93 5.21 -17.28
CA ASP A 344 -19.79 4.79 -18.40
C ASP A 344 -19.40 3.39 -18.89
N PRO A 345 -20.28 2.38 -18.74
CA PRO A 345 -19.96 1.02 -19.12
C PRO A 345 -19.64 0.86 -20.61
N ASN A 346 -20.24 1.67 -21.49
CA ASN A 346 -20.02 1.58 -22.94
C ASN A 346 -18.60 2.04 -23.31
N LEU A 347 -18.13 3.12 -22.66
CA LEU A 347 -16.78 3.64 -22.88
C LEU A 347 -15.71 2.70 -22.30
N VAL A 348 -16.04 1.98 -21.21
CA VAL A 348 -15.20 0.90 -20.70
C VAL A 348 -15.08 -0.24 -21.72
N VAL A 349 -16.18 -0.66 -22.34
CA VAL A 349 -16.16 -1.67 -23.41
C VAL A 349 -15.36 -1.18 -24.63
N GLU A 350 -15.50 0.09 -25.04
CA GLU A 350 -14.69 0.67 -26.12
C GLU A 350 -13.18 0.63 -25.78
N SER A 351 -12.82 0.93 -24.53
CA SER A 351 -11.43 0.81 -24.05
C SER A 351 -10.90 -0.62 -24.14
N LEU A 352 -11.74 -1.62 -23.85
CA LEU A 352 -11.37 -3.04 -23.91
C LEU A 352 -11.25 -3.53 -25.36
N ASN A 353 -12.06 -3.01 -26.28
CA ASN A 353 -11.96 -3.35 -27.71
C ASN A 353 -10.58 -3.01 -28.31
N LEU A 354 -9.88 -2.00 -27.78
CA LEU A 354 -8.50 -1.68 -28.18
C LEU A 354 -7.51 -2.82 -27.93
N LEU A 355 -7.79 -3.71 -26.97
CA LEU A 355 -6.97 -4.90 -26.71
C LEU A 355 -7.02 -5.88 -27.89
N LEU A 356 -8.14 -5.90 -28.61
CA LEU A 356 -8.37 -6.78 -29.74
C LEU A 356 -8.04 -6.12 -31.09
N SER A 357 -8.03 -4.78 -31.17
CA SER A 357 -7.77 -4.06 -32.42
C SER A 357 -6.34 -4.21 -32.96
N GLY A 358 -5.38 -4.53 -32.09
CA GLY A 358 -3.96 -4.63 -32.43
C GLY A 358 -3.18 -3.33 -32.25
N GLU A 359 -3.84 -2.25 -31.85
CA GLU A 359 -3.19 -0.97 -31.52
C GLU A 359 -2.35 -1.07 -30.23
N ILE A 360 -2.80 -1.88 -29.27
CA ILE A 360 -2.11 -2.12 -28.01
C ILE A 360 -1.27 -3.39 -28.13
N ARG A 361 0.00 -3.30 -27.74
CA ARG A 361 0.91 -4.46 -27.66
C ARG A 361 0.34 -5.51 -26.72
N GLU A 362 0.43 -6.78 -27.08
CA GLU A 362 -0.24 -7.87 -26.35
C GLU A 362 0.15 -7.96 -24.87
N GLN A 363 1.43 -7.68 -24.56
CA GLN A 363 1.96 -7.66 -23.20
C GLN A 363 1.50 -6.45 -22.37
N ASP A 364 1.10 -5.36 -23.02
CA ASP A 364 0.64 -4.12 -22.37
C ASP A 364 -0.86 -4.16 -22.05
N ALA A 365 -1.57 -5.21 -22.49
CA ALA A 365 -3.00 -5.41 -22.24
C ALA A 365 -3.35 -5.36 -20.74
N ILE A 366 -2.46 -5.86 -19.88
CA ILE A 366 -2.62 -5.82 -18.41
C ILE A 366 -2.87 -4.41 -17.88
N TYR A 367 -2.34 -3.39 -18.54
CA TYR A 367 -2.44 -2.02 -18.06
C TYR A 367 -3.86 -1.48 -18.22
N VAL A 368 -4.54 -1.77 -19.34
CA VAL A 368 -5.96 -1.40 -19.53
C VAL A 368 -6.83 -2.11 -18.51
N LEU A 369 -6.59 -3.40 -18.27
CA LEU A 369 -7.34 -4.20 -17.30
C LEU A 369 -7.25 -3.62 -15.88
N THR A 370 -6.07 -3.17 -15.45
CA THR A 370 -5.90 -2.54 -14.13
C THR A 370 -6.62 -1.21 -13.98
N GLY A 371 -7.02 -0.57 -15.08
CA GLY A 371 -7.73 0.71 -15.08
C GLY A 371 -9.25 0.59 -14.98
N ILE A 372 -9.82 -0.63 -15.06
CA ILE A 372 -11.28 -0.84 -15.09
C ILE A 372 -11.94 -0.23 -13.84
N SER A 373 -12.87 0.69 -14.08
CA SER A 373 -13.66 1.34 -13.03
C SER A 373 -14.54 0.33 -12.28
N LEU A 374 -14.99 0.68 -11.07
CA LEU A 374 -15.91 -0.19 -10.31
C LEU A 374 -17.24 -0.36 -11.04
N GLU A 375 -17.74 0.73 -11.62
CA GLU A 375 -19.01 0.82 -12.32
C GLU A 375 -19.00 0.07 -13.66
N GLY A 376 -17.85 0.00 -14.34
CA GLY A 376 -17.70 -0.66 -15.63
C GLY A 376 -17.47 -2.18 -15.58
N ARG A 377 -17.32 -2.78 -14.38
CA ARG A 377 -16.93 -4.19 -14.24
C ARG A 377 -17.93 -5.17 -14.85
N GLU A 378 -19.22 -4.90 -14.67
CA GLU A 378 -20.25 -5.80 -15.20
C GLU A 378 -20.23 -5.81 -16.72
N ALA A 379 -20.06 -4.65 -17.35
CA ALA A 379 -19.89 -4.56 -18.80
C ALA A 379 -18.55 -5.18 -19.27
N ALA A 380 -17.47 -4.96 -18.53
CA ALA A 380 -16.18 -5.61 -18.80
C ALA A 380 -16.27 -7.14 -18.74
N TRP A 381 -17.04 -7.67 -17.79
CA TRP A 381 -17.32 -9.11 -17.68
C TRP A 381 -18.20 -9.63 -18.81
N GLY A 382 -19.23 -8.87 -19.21
CA GLY A 382 -20.04 -9.15 -20.39
C GLY A 382 -19.17 -9.27 -21.65
N TRP A 383 -18.37 -8.23 -21.90
CA TRP A 383 -17.42 -8.17 -23.00
C TRP A 383 -16.44 -9.34 -23.00
N PHE A 384 -15.89 -9.70 -21.82
CA PHE A 384 -14.95 -10.81 -21.70
C PHE A 384 -15.56 -12.15 -22.12
N LYS A 385 -16.80 -12.43 -21.68
CA LYS A 385 -17.51 -13.65 -22.07
C LYS A 385 -17.80 -13.68 -23.56
N GLU A 386 -18.24 -12.56 -24.13
CA GLU A 386 -18.54 -12.44 -25.56
C GLU A 386 -17.31 -12.63 -26.45
N ASN A 387 -16.14 -12.21 -25.96
CA ASN A 387 -14.87 -12.27 -26.70
C ASN A 387 -13.96 -13.42 -26.24
N TRP A 388 -14.48 -14.37 -25.44
CA TRP A 388 -13.68 -15.42 -24.81
C TRP A 388 -12.80 -16.18 -25.80
N ASP A 389 -13.36 -16.63 -26.93
CA ASP A 389 -12.63 -17.42 -27.93
C ASP A 389 -11.50 -16.61 -28.59
N LEU A 390 -11.72 -15.31 -28.84
CA LEU A 390 -10.70 -14.41 -29.40
C LEU A 390 -9.57 -14.16 -28.40
N ILE A 391 -9.93 -13.93 -27.13
CA ILE A 391 -8.97 -13.72 -26.05
C ILE A 391 -8.12 -14.98 -25.85
N LEU A 392 -8.75 -16.16 -25.78
CA LEU A 392 -8.06 -17.43 -25.61
C LEU A 392 -7.13 -17.73 -26.80
N LYS A 393 -7.58 -17.44 -28.03
CA LYS A 393 -6.75 -17.60 -29.23
C LYS A 393 -5.52 -16.68 -29.21
N LYS A 394 -5.66 -15.45 -28.70
CA LYS A 394 -4.60 -14.43 -28.71
C LYS A 394 -3.60 -14.60 -27.57
N TRP A 395 -4.07 -14.86 -26.34
CA TRP A 395 -3.21 -14.91 -25.15
C TRP A 395 -3.03 -16.30 -24.53
N GLY A 396 -3.74 -17.31 -25.03
CA GLY A 396 -3.68 -18.68 -24.50
C GLY A 396 -4.17 -18.79 -23.06
N ASP A 397 -3.80 -19.90 -22.41
CA ASP A 397 -4.08 -20.21 -21.00
C ASP A 397 -3.01 -19.66 -20.04
N GLY A 398 -2.22 -18.69 -20.50
CA GLY A 398 -1.09 -18.13 -19.77
C GLY A 398 -1.45 -17.13 -18.67
N MET A 399 -0.42 -16.56 -18.04
CA MET A 399 -0.56 -15.62 -16.93
C MET A 399 -1.46 -14.41 -17.26
N LEU A 400 -1.45 -13.94 -18.52
CA LEU A 400 -2.27 -12.81 -18.97
C LEU A 400 -3.77 -13.08 -18.82
N LEU A 401 -4.25 -14.31 -19.07
CA LEU A 401 -5.66 -14.66 -18.89
C LEU A 401 -6.11 -14.51 -17.43
N THR A 402 -5.20 -14.77 -16.47
CA THR A 402 -5.50 -14.58 -15.05
C THR A 402 -5.74 -13.11 -14.69
N HIS A 403 -5.15 -12.17 -15.43
CA HIS A 403 -5.38 -10.73 -15.22
C HIS A 403 -6.78 -10.31 -15.65
N PHE A 404 -7.30 -10.83 -16.77
CA PHE A 404 -8.68 -10.56 -17.19
C PHE A 404 -9.67 -10.97 -16.10
N ILE A 405 -9.54 -12.20 -15.60
CA ILE A 405 -10.38 -12.73 -14.52
C ILE A 405 -10.21 -11.90 -13.25
N ARG A 406 -8.96 -11.61 -12.84
CA ARG A 406 -8.66 -10.86 -11.62
C ARG A 406 -9.26 -9.47 -11.64
N ASP A 407 -9.05 -8.70 -12.71
CA ASP A 407 -9.37 -7.28 -12.75
C ASP A 407 -10.85 -7.02 -13.09
N MET A 408 -11.50 -7.92 -13.83
CA MET A 408 -12.93 -7.82 -14.16
C MET A 408 -13.85 -8.38 -13.07
N ILE A 409 -13.48 -9.51 -12.44
CA ILE A 409 -14.36 -10.23 -11.51
C ILE A 409 -14.13 -9.84 -10.05
N LEU A 410 -12.87 -9.65 -9.61
CA LEU A 410 -12.61 -9.42 -8.19
C LEU A 410 -12.88 -7.96 -7.84
N PRO A 411 -13.93 -7.62 -7.06
CA PRO A 411 -14.51 -6.28 -6.90
C PRO A 411 -13.62 -5.21 -6.24
N VAL A 412 -12.31 -5.44 -6.16
CA VAL A 412 -11.39 -4.64 -5.37
C VAL A 412 -10.04 -4.54 -6.09
N SER A 413 -9.95 -3.61 -7.04
CA SER A 413 -8.69 -3.06 -7.54
C SER A 413 -8.67 -1.59 -7.15
N TYR A 414 -8.09 -1.29 -6.00
CA TYR A 414 -7.06 -0.28 -5.70
C TYR A 414 -6.48 -0.62 -4.32
#